data_AF-A0A2U2EKG3-F1
#
_entry.id   AF-A0A2U2EKG3-F1
#
_cell.length_a   1.000
_cell.length_b   1.000
_cell.length_c   1.000
_cell.angle_alpha   90.00
_cell.angle_beta   90.00
_cell.angle_gamma   90.00
#
_symmetry.space_group_name_H-M   'P 1'
#
loop_
_entity.id
_entity.type
_entity.pdbx_description
1 polymer ?
#
loop_
_entity_poly.entity_id
_entity_poly.type
_entity_poly.pdbx_seq_one_letter_code
_entity_poly.pdbx_strand_id
1 'polypeptide(L)'
;MSFKKEILTIAVCCTIIFVGCGKKADENAEISKASELTTESVKNKVTKDIFENSETEENTIQETSIPDAYIPVLDGVYSLINDFDGNNNAENPYDLTGIDELIYPADNPKDCLNTVGYELKDINNDDTDELFIADKDNIYAIYTVKNDKAVLVTEGWIRNRNYLLNDNTIFNEGSGGAINNMFGTYRLNSGATELEPLDIYYSDFIDESNQTVGWFYSKGSDEYNDGSLTGMTLDDATKLCDEYLAEKADLNLIYLINYIPSN
;
A
#
# COMPACT_ATOMS: atom_id res chain seq x y z
N MET A 1 -26.36 46.15 -12.19
CA MET A 1 -27.21 44.97 -11.94
C MET A 1 -26.35 43.95 -11.21
N SER A 2 -26.71 43.63 -9.98
CA SER A 2 -26.03 42.64 -9.14
C SER A 2 -26.58 41.25 -9.50
N PHE A 3 -25.73 40.33 -9.90
CA PHE A 3 -26.09 38.92 -10.06
C PHE A 3 -25.49 38.13 -8.91
N LYS A 4 -26.36 37.70 -7.98
CA LYS A 4 -26.03 36.71 -6.96
C LYS A 4 -25.82 35.36 -7.66
N LYS A 5 -24.66 34.75 -7.46
CA LYS A 5 -24.38 33.38 -7.86
C LYS A 5 -24.78 32.48 -6.69
N GLU A 6 -25.92 31.80 -6.81
CA GLU A 6 -26.30 30.77 -5.85
C GLU A 6 -25.41 29.54 -6.09
N ILE A 7 -24.60 29.18 -5.10
CA ILE A 7 -23.76 27.99 -5.11
C ILE A 7 -24.64 26.83 -4.64
N LEU A 8 -25.06 25.98 -5.57
CA LEU A 8 -25.70 24.71 -5.25
C LEU A 8 -24.61 23.72 -4.80
N THR A 9 -24.53 23.47 -3.49
CA THR A 9 -23.61 22.48 -2.92
C THR A 9 -24.26 21.11 -3.05
N ILE A 10 -23.84 20.31 -4.03
CA ILE A 10 -24.22 18.90 -4.12
C ILE A 10 -23.17 18.11 -3.33
N ALA A 11 -23.51 17.72 -2.11
CA ALA A 11 -22.74 16.75 -1.35
C ALA A 11 -23.10 15.35 -1.86
N VAL A 12 -22.18 14.72 -2.61
CA VAL A 12 -22.29 13.30 -2.94
C VAL A 12 -21.62 12.53 -1.80
N CYS A 13 -22.44 11.90 -0.96
CA CYS A 13 -21.97 11.00 0.10
C CYS A 13 -21.54 9.66 -0.51
N CYS A 14 -20.22 9.45 -0.65
CA CYS A 14 -19.67 8.12 -0.92
C CYS A 14 -19.93 7.23 0.31
N THR A 15 -20.77 6.20 0.15
CA THR A 15 -21.01 5.20 1.20
C THR A 15 -19.99 4.08 1.05
N ILE A 16 -19.08 3.98 2.02
CA ILE A 16 -18.16 2.84 2.18
C ILE A 16 -18.98 1.69 2.75
N ILE A 17 -19.11 0.57 2.01
CA ILE A 17 -19.76 -0.65 2.51
C ILE A 17 -18.72 -1.50 3.23
N PHE A 18 -18.71 -1.47 4.57
CA PHE A 18 -18.05 -2.49 5.38
C PHE A 18 -18.98 -3.70 5.52
N VAL A 19 -18.61 -4.85 4.93
CA VAL A 19 -19.27 -6.13 5.20
C VAL A 19 -18.69 -6.72 6.48
N GLY A 20 -19.34 -6.45 7.62
CA GLY A 20 -19.08 -7.12 8.89
C GLY A 20 -19.84 -8.44 8.99
N CYS A 21 -19.12 -9.56 9.12
CA CYS A 21 -19.74 -10.85 9.47
C CYS A 21 -19.66 -11.08 10.98
N GLY A 22 -20.80 -10.88 11.67
CA GLY A 22 -20.98 -11.13 13.09
C GLY A 22 -21.46 -12.57 13.38
N LYS A 23 -20.88 -13.16 14.42
CA LYS A 23 -21.12 -14.49 15.02
C LYS A 23 -22.56 -14.72 15.53
N LYS A 24 -22.99 -16.00 15.58
CA LYS A 24 -23.19 -16.83 16.81
C LYS A 24 -24.18 -17.98 16.60
N ALA A 25 -23.92 -19.14 17.22
CA ALA A 25 -24.86 -19.85 18.10
C ALA A 25 -24.15 -20.98 18.88
N ASP A 26 -24.46 -21.05 20.18
CA ASP A 26 -23.98 -21.93 21.25
C ASP A 26 -24.62 -23.33 21.26
N GLU A 27 -24.01 -24.30 21.97
CA GLU A 27 -24.76 -25.21 22.87
C GLU A 27 -23.89 -25.97 23.92
N ASN A 28 -24.11 -25.61 25.20
CA ASN A 28 -24.20 -26.38 26.48
C ASN A 28 -23.43 -27.71 26.71
N ALA A 29 -22.60 -27.80 27.77
CA ALA A 29 -22.87 -28.37 29.14
C ALA A 29 -22.93 -29.93 29.16
N GLU A 30 -22.21 -30.70 30.00
CA GLU A 30 -22.10 -30.70 31.47
C GLU A 30 -20.87 -31.51 31.98
N ILE A 31 -20.67 -31.38 33.29
CA ILE A 31 -19.52 -31.66 34.17
C ILE A 31 -19.46 -33.13 34.66
N SER A 32 -18.26 -33.65 34.95
CA SER A 32 -18.05 -34.51 36.14
C SER A 32 -16.60 -34.43 36.68
N LYS A 33 -16.44 -34.81 37.96
CA LYS A 33 -15.62 -34.18 39.01
C LYS A 33 -14.19 -34.73 39.22
N ALA A 34 -13.29 -33.79 39.51
CA ALA A 34 -12.29 -33.66 40.59
C ALA A 34 -11.48 -34.88 41.13
N SER A 35 -10.15 -34.70 41.19
CA SER A 35 -9.31 -34.97 42.37
C SER A 35 -7.93 -34.29 42.22
N GLU A 36 -7.49 -33.58 43.26
CA GLU A 36 -6.22 -32.84 43.39
C GLU A 36 -4.97 -33.72 43.66
N LEU A 37 -3.80 -33.06 43.59
CA LEU A 37 -2.44 -33.41 44.06
C LEU A 37 -1.63 -34.35 43.13
N THR A 38 -0.38 -34.09 42.72
CA THR A 38 0.69 -33.18 43.18
C THR A 38 1.73 -32.98 42.07
N THR A 39 2.25 -31.76 41.99
CA THR A 39 3.43 -31.32 41.23
C THR A 39 4.70 -32.03 41.68
N GLU A 40 5.23 -32.97 40.87
CA GLU A 40 6.69 -33.23 40.78
C GLU A 40 7.10 -34.32 39.75
N SER A 41 6.18 -35.08 39.15
CA SER A 41 6.54 -36.21 38.27
C SER A 41 6.49 -35.95 36.74
N VAL A 42 6.17 -34.72 36.30
CA VAL A 42 6.03 -34.40 34.86
C VAL A 42 7.37 -34.07 34.16
N LYS A 43 8.46 -33.84 34.91
CA LYS A 43 9.73 -33.39 34.29
C LYS A 43 10.56 -34.47 33.59
N ASN A 44 10.34 -35.76 33.84
CA ASN A 44 11.24 -36.82 33.34
C ASN A 44 10.62 -37.81 32.34
N LYS A 45 9.44 -37.52 31.78
CA LYS A 45 8.84 -38.33 30.70
C LYS A 45 8.66 -37.57 29.38
N VAL A 46 8.86 -36.24 29.38
CA VAL A 46 8.77 -35.39 28.17
C VAL A 46 10.01 -35.51 27.27
N THR A 47 11.13 -36.06 27.78
CA THR A 47 12.42 -36.02 27.09
C THR A 47 12.73 -37.25 26.21
N LYS A 48 11.79 -38.18 25.96
CA LYS A 48 12.10 -39.39 25.19
C LYS A 48 11.16 -39.78 24.04
N ASP A 49 10.02 -39.11 23.90
CA ASP A 49 9.06 -39.40 22.81
C ASP A 49 8.98 -38.27 21.75
N ILE A 50 9.95 -37.33 21.74
CA ILE A 50 10.03 -36.22 20.75
C ILE A 50 10.89 -36.60 19.53
N PHE A 51 11.55 -37.76 19.55
CA PHE A 51 12.25 -38.29 18.38
C PHE A 51 11.40 -39.36 17.71
N GLU A 52 10.50 -38.94 16.81
CA GLU A 52 10.22 -39.56 15.51
C GLU A 52 8.91 -38.97 14.94
N ASN A 53 8.99 -38.48 13.70
CA ASN A 53 7.93 -37.94 12.85
C ASN A 53 7.37 -36.54 13.16
N SER A 54 8.07 -35.53 12.65
CA SER A 54 7.45 -34.57 11.73
C SER A 54 8.54 -33.95 10.86
N GLU A 55 8.55 -34.29 9.58
CA GLU A 55 9.22 -33.49 8.55
C GLU A 55 8.60 -32.09 8.61
N THR A 56 9.28 -31.17 9.27
CA THR A 56 9.03 -29.74 9.16
C THR A 56 9.67 -29.28 7.86
N GLU A 57 8.86 -28.84 6.91
CA GLU A 57 9.29 -27.88 5.90
C GLU A 57 9.84 -26.66 6.66
N GLU A 58 11.17 -26.56 6.71
CA GLU A 58 11.86 -25.34 7.09
C GLU A 58 11.48 -24.28 6.05
N ASN A 59 10.49 -23.44 6.39
CA ASN A 59 10.31 -22.17 5.71
C ASN A 59 11.53 -21.31 6.08
N THR A 60 12.58 -21.50 5.28
CA THR A 60 13.84 -20.79 5.39
C THR A 60 13.52 -19.37 4.98
N ILE A 61 13.25 -18.50 5.96
CA ILE A 61 13.26 -17.06 5.72
C ILE A 61 14.66 -16.77 5.19
N GLN A 62 14.78 -16.55 3.89
CA GLN A 62 16.00 -15.97 3.35
C GLN A 62 16.15 -14.63 4.06
N GLU A 63 17.17 -14.52 4.90
CA GLU A 63 17.60 -13.26 5.48
C GLU A 63 18.15 -12.44 4.30
N THR A 64 17.25 -11.78 3.56
CA THR A 64 17.62 -10.84 2.51
C THR A 64 18.34 -9.69 3.20
N SER A 65 19.66 -9.64 3.04
CA SER A 65 20.46 -8.54 3.57
C SER A 65 20.00 -7.26 2.90
N ILE A 66 19.55 -6.29 3.70
CA ILE A 66 19.14 -4.97 3.21
C ILE A 66 20.36 -4.29 2.56
N PRO A 67 20.28 -3.86 1.29
CA PRO A 67 21.34 -3.08 0.66
C PRO A 67 21.66 -1.79 1.43
N ASP A 68 22.95 -1.46 1.57
CA ASP A 68 23.42 -0.25 2.28
C ASP A 68 22.74 1.04 1.78
N ALA A 69 22.42 1.10 0.48
CA ALA A 69 21.75 2.23 -0.15
C ALA A 69 20.35 2.52 0.45
N TYR A 70 19.66 1.50 0.95
CA TYR A 70 18.30 1.56 1.47
C TYR A 70 18.22 1.74 2.99
N ILE A 71 19.29 1.44 3.73
CA ILE A 71 19.33 1.60 5.19
C ILE A 71 18.92 3.03 5.64
N PRO A 72 19.45 4.12 5.05
CA PRO A 72 19.05 5.46 5.47
C PRO A 72 17.57 5.76 5.24
N VAL A 73 16.95 5.15 4.22
CA VAL A 73 15.51 5.31 3.96
C VAL A 73 14.70 4.61 5.03
N LEU A 74 15.03 3.34 5.33
CA LEU A 74 14.33 2.55 6.36
C LEU A 74 14.50 3.14 7.77
N ASP A 75 15.71 3.59 8.12
CA ASP A 75 15.95 4.33 9.37
C ASP A 75 15.10 5.60 9.45
N GLY A 76 14.98 6.30 8.31
CA GLY A 76 14.14 7.47 8.14
C GLY A 76 12.66 7.20 8.40
N VAL A 77 12.09 6.22 7.70
CA VAL A 77 10.67 5.85 7.86
C VAL A 77 10.38 5.36 9.27
N TYR A 78 11.26 4.51 9.81
CA TYR A 78 11.13 4.01 11.18
C TYR A 78 11.12 5.16 12.18
N SER A 79 12.08 6.09 12.09
CA SER A 79 12.18 7.23 13.01
C SER A 79 11.00 8.18 12.85
N LEU A 80 10.54 8.43 11.62
CA LEU A 80 9.37 9.26 11.33
C LEU A 80 8.12 8.76 12.08
N ILE A 81 7.90 7.44 12.11
CA ILE A 81 6.76 6.83 12.81
C ILE A 81 7.03 6.70 14.31
N ASN A 82 8.20 6.20 14.69
CA ASN A 82 8.51 5.85 16.09
C ASN A 82 8.66 7.10 16.97
N ASP A 83 9.28 8.16 16.45
CA ASP A 83 9.63 9.34 17.24
C ASP A 83 8.61 10.48 17.07
N PHE A 84 7.52 10.23 16.34
CA PHE A 84 6.45 11.20 16.17
C PHE A 84 5.84 11.62 17.51
N ASP A 85 5.88 12.92 17.80
CA ASP A 85 5.43 13.53 19.06
C ASP A 85 4.25 14.50 18.88
N GLY A 86 3.69 14.59 17.67
CA GLY A 86 2.58 15.46 17.31
C GLY A 86 2.91 16.96 17.23
N ASN A 87 4.16 17.37 17.49
CA ASN A 87 4.58 18.78 17.47
C ASN A 87 5.73 19.05 16.49
N ASN A 88 6.39 18.01 16.01
CA ASN A 88 7.40 18.12 14.98
C ASN A 88 6.74 18.22 13.60
N ASN A 89 6.49 19.46 13.15
CA ASN A 89 6.39 19.78 11.72
C ASN A 89 7.79 19.69 11.05
N ALA A 90 8.66 18.79 11.52
CA ALA A 90 9.95 18.60 10.90
C ALA A 90 9.67 18.16 9.46
N GLU A 91 10.18 18.93 8.49
CA GLU A 91 10.09 18.55 7.08
C GLU A 91 10.59 17.11 6.96
N ASN A 92 9.70 16.24 6.47
CA ASN A 92 10.00 14.86 6.22
C ASN A 92 11.15 14.79 5.22
N PRO A 93 12.36 14.36 5.62
CA PRO A 93 13.54 14.47 4.76
C PRO A 93 13.52 13.49 3.58
N TYR A 94 12.51 12.63 3.49
CA TYR A 94 12.35 11.60 2.48
C TYR A 94 11.13 11.81 1.56
N ASP A 95 10.43 12.93 1.71
CA ASP A 95 9.20 13.26 0.95
C ASP A 95 8.20 12.08 0.97
N LEU A 96 7.83 11.60 2.16
CA LEU A 96 6.87 10.50 2.38
C LEU A 96 5.53 11.04 2.93
N THR A 97 4.90 11.93 2.16
CA THR A 97 3.54 12.46 2.36
C THR A 97 2.54 11.36 2.74
N GLY A 98 2.62 10.19 2.11
CA GLY A 98 1.73 9.06 2.43
C GLY A 98 1.85 8.54 3.86
N ILE A 99 3.08 8.50 4.39
CA ILE A 99 3.31 8.12 5.79
C ILE A 99 2.86 9.22 6.73
N ASP A 100 3.08 10.49 6.36
CA ASP A 100 2.56 11.64 7.12
C ASP A 100 1.03 11.57 7.27
N GLU A 101 0.31 11.34 6.16
CA GLU A 101 -1.16 11.19 6.19
C GLU A 101 -1.64 9.99 7.02
N LEU A 102 -0.81 8.98 7.23
CA LEU A 102 -1.11 7.85 8.11
C LEU A 102 -0.88 8.20 9.59
N ILE A 103 0.24 8.85 9.93
CA ILE A 103 0.63 9.12 11.32
C ILE A 103 -0.15 10.29 11.94
N TYR A 104 -0.38 11.39 11.21
CA TYR A 104 -1.00 12.60 11.76
C TYR A 104 -2.41 12.37 12.35
N PRO A 105 -3.31 11.61 11.70
CA PRO A 105 -4.64 11.34 12.25
C PRO A 105 -4.69 10.14 13.20
N ALA A 106 -3.59 9.40 13.39
CA ALA A 106 -3.58 8.20 14.21
C ALA A 106 -3.69 8.52 15.71
N ASP A 107 -4.52 7.76 16.43
CA ASP A 107 -4.63 7.86 17.90
C ASP A 107 -3.28 7.56 18.59
N ASN A 108 -2.53 6.61 18.02
CA ASN A 108 -1.18 6.25 18.45
C ASN A 108 -0.31 6.00 17.21
N PRO A 109 0.47 6.99 16.75
CA PRO A 109 1.27 6.92 15.54
C PRO A 109 2.24 5.72 15.49
N LYS A 110 2.80 5.33 16.63
CA LYS A 110 3.68 4.16 16.75
C LYS A 110 3.01 2.85 16.33
N ASP A 111 1.69 2.76 16.42
CA ASP A 111 0.97 1.54 16.01
C ASP A 111 1.08 1.29 14.49
N CYS A 112 1.39 2.33 13.70
CA CYS A 112 1.64 2.21 12.27
C CYS A 112 2.86 1.32 11.95
N LEU A 113 3.80 1.12 12.89
CA LEU A 113 4.91 0.17 12.72
C LEU A 113 4.43 -1.28 12.55
N ASN A 114 3.21 -1.61 12.99
CA ASN A 114 2.63 -2.95 12.85
C ASN A 114 1.96 -3.18 11.50
N THR A 115 1.69 -2.13 10.73
CA THR A 115 0.96 -2.22 9.46
C THR A 115 1.82 -1.80 8.28
N VAL A 116 2.69 -0.80 8.48
CA VAL A 116 3.67 -0.38 7.49
C VAL A 116 4.86 -1.33 7.55
N GLY A 117 5.27 -1.80 6.38
CA GLY A 117 6.44 -2.64 6.21
C GLY A 117 7.19 -2.31 4.93
N TYR A 118 8.21 -3.12 4.66
CA TYR A 118 8.99 -3.04 3.44
C TYR A 118 9.15 -4.40 2.78
N GLU A 119 9.41 -4.38 1.48
CA GLU A 119 9.81 -5.56 0.69
C GLU A 119 10.91 -5.13 -0.27
N LEU A 120 11.87 -6.04 -0.50
CA LEU A 120 12.88 -5.92 -1.54
C LEU A 120 12.46 -6.85 -2.68
N LYS A 121 12.28 -6.29 -3.87
CA LYS A 121 11.81 -7.05 -5.04
C LYS A 121 12.26 -6.40 -6.34
N ASP A 122 12.98 -7.14 -7.16
CA ASP A 122 13.26 -6.77 -8.55
C ASP A 122 11.96 -6.85 -9.38
N ILE A 123 11.45 -5.67 -9.78
CA ILE A 123 10.27 -5.56 -10.65
C ILE A 123 10.65 -5.30 -12.12
N ASN A 124 11.89 -4.90 -12.39
CA ASN A 124 12.31 -4.42 -13.70
C ASN A 124 13.22 -5.44 -14.46
N ASN A 125 13.64 -6.52 -13.79
CA ASN A 125 14.54 -7.59 -14.23
C ASN A 125 15.96 -7.10 -14.55
N ASP A 126 16.53 -6.20 -13.73
CA ASP A 126 17.92 -5.75 -13.83
C ASP A 126 18.85 -6.33 -12.76
N ASP A 127 18.40 -7.37 -12.05
CA ASP A 127 19.10 -8.02 -10.95
C ASP A 127 19.33 -7.11 -9.73
N THR A 128 18.64 -5.97 -9.64
CA THR A 128 18.63 -5.07 -8.49
C THR A 128 17.23 -4.98 -7.89
N ASP A 129 17.09 -5.34 -6.61
CA ASP A 129 15.81 -5.20 -5.94
C ASP A 129 15.42 -3.72 -5.75
N GLU A 130 14.18 -3.38 -6.07
CA GLU A 130 13.54 -2.16 -5.61
C GLU A 130 13.08 -2.29 -4.15
N LEU A 131 13.18 -1.19 -3.40
CA LEU A 131 12.62 -1.09 -2.05
C LEU A 131 11.20 -0.54 -2.11
N PHE A 132 10.25 -1.34 -1.61
CA PHE A 132 8.87 -0.94 -1.39
C PHE A 132 8.68 -0.51 0.07
N ILE A 133 8.01 0.61 0.31
CA ILE A 133 7.43 0.98 1.61
C ILE A 133 5.92 0.97 1.45
N ALA A 134 5.22 0.09 2.17
CA ALA A 134 3.82 -0.16 1.91
C ALA A 134 3.06 -0.66 3.14
N ASP A 135 1.73 -0.64 3.04
CA ASP A 135 0.83 -1.45 3.86
C ASP A 135 -0.10 -2.28 2.95
N LYS A 136 -1.17 -2.84 3.51
CA LYS A 136 -2.14 -3.64 2.75
C LYS A 136 -2.93 -2.83 1.71
N ASP A 137 -3.09 -1.53 1.92
CA ASP A 137 -4.00 -0.65 1.18
C ASP A 137 -3.26 0.26 0.19
N ASN A 138 -1.95 0.49 0.34
CA ASN A 138 -1.17 1.36 -0.51
C ASN A 138 0.35 1.07 -0.50
N ILE A 139 1.01 1.30 -1.63
CA ILE A 139 2.46 1.49 -1.69
C ILE A 139 2.74 2.99 -1.50
N TYR A 140 3.36 3.33 -0.37
CA TYR A 140 3.71 4.71 -0.01
C TYR A 140 4.93 5.20 -0.76
N ALA A 141 5.91 4.33 -1.01
CA ALA A 141 7.05 4.69 -1.83
C ALA A 141 7.70 3.48 -2.47
N ILE A 142 8.30 3.71 -3.63
CA ILE A 142 9.20 2.77 -4.30
C ILE A 142 10.53 3.49 -4.50
N TYR A 143 11.64 2.85 -4.12
CA TYR A 143 12.98 3.34 -4.38
C TYR A 143 13.75 2.32 -5.24
N THR A 144 14.61 2.83 -6.11
CA THR A 144 15.63 2.04 -6.83
C THR A 144 17.03 2.51 -6.44
N VAL A 145 18.08 1.78 -6.82
CA VAL A 145 19.47 2.16 -6.57
C VAL A 145 20.07 2.85 -7.80
N LYS A 146 20.65 4.03 -7.59
CA LYS A 146 21.48 4.71 -8.60
C LYS A 146 22.70 5.34 -7.95
N ASN A 147 23.89 5.00 -8.45
CA ASN A 147 25.17 5.45 -7.90
C ASN A 147 25.27 5.19 -6.39
N ASP A 148 24.96 3.95 -5.98
CA ASP A 148 25.02 3.47 -4.58
C ASP A 148 24.11 4.24 -3.60
N LYS A 149 23.04 4.87 -4.11
CA LYS A 149 22.06 5.61 -3.32
C LYS A 149 20.65 5.21 -3.71
N ALA A 150 19.77 5.17 -2.72
CA ALA A 150 18.33 5.11 -2.96
C ALA A 150 17.87 6.37 -3.70
N VAL A 151 17.07 6.18 -4.75
CA VAL A 151 16.39 7.23 -5.50
C VAL A 151 14.91 6.89 -5.54
N LEU A 152 14.07 7.85 -5.14
CA LEU A 152 12.62 7.71 -5.18
C LEU A 152 12.16 7.55 -6.63
N VAL A 153 11.40 6.50 -6.90
CA VAL A 153 10.79 6.20 -8.20
C VAL A 153 9.37 6.76 -8.26
N THR A 154 8.58 6.50 -7.23
CA THR A 154 7.21 7.02 -7.09
C THR A 154 6.80 7.04 -5.62
N GLU A 155 5.81 7.87 -5.32
CA GLU A 155 5.23 8.03 -3.99
C GLU A 155 3.70 7.86 -4.08
N GLY A 156 3.08 7.39 -3.00
CA GLY A 156 1.63 7.27 -2.86
C GLY A 156 1.12 7.79 -1.53
N TRP A 157 -0.12 8.27 -1.52
CA TRP A 157 -0.85 8.80 -0.35
C TRP A 157 -2.36 8.55 -0.51
N ILE A 158 -3.21 9.02 0.42
CA ILE A 158 -4.61 8.57 0.50
C ILE A 158 -5.44 8.83 -0.76
N ARG A 159 -5.08 9.85 -1.54
CA ARG A 159 -5.75 10.24 -2.79
C ARG A 159 -4.95 9.88 -4.04
N ASN A 160 -3.82 9.21 -3.88
CA ASN A 160 -2.93 8.79 -4.95
C ASN A 160 -2.32 7.44 -4.53
N ARG A 161 -3.03 6.35 -4.83
CA ARG A 161 -2.69 5.03 -4.32
C ARG A 161 -1.94 4.24 -5.37
N ASN A 162 -0.85 3.59 -4.98
CA ASN A 162 -0.05 2.73 -5.84
C ASN A 162 -0.22 1.27 -5.43
N TYR A 163 -0.25 0.39 -6.43
CA TYR A 163 -0.37 -1.06 -6.29
C TYR A 163 0.59 -1.75 -7.22
N LEU A 164 1.21 -2.85 -6.77
CA LEU A 164 1.96 -3.74 -7.66
C LEU A 164 0.97 -4.71 -8.33
N LEU A 165 1.07 -4.89 -9.64
CA LEU A 165 0.31 -5.89 -10.37
C LEU A 165 1.13 -7.17 -10.59
N ASN A 166 0.46 -8.28 -10.89
CA ASN A 166 1.06 -9.59 -11.13
C ASN A 166 2.11 -9.62 -12.26
N ASP A 167 2.08 -8.65 -13.17
CA ASP A 167 3.02 -8.51 -14.29
C ASP A 167 4.19 -7.53 -14.00
N ASN A 168 4.38 -7.17 -12.73
CA ASN A 168 5.37 -6.21 -12.22
C ASN A 168 5.16 -4.76 -12.70
N THR A 169 4.00 -4.42 -13.27
CA THR A 169 3.63 -3.00 -13.48
C THR A 169 3.08 -2.38 -12.20
N ILE A 170 3.18 -1.05 -12.10
CA ILE A 170 2.59 -0.27 -11.03
C ILE A 170 1.25 0.26 -11.52
N PHE A 171 0.19 -0.06 -10.80
CA PHE A 171 -1.13 0.53 -10.98
C PHE A 171 -1.31 1.70 -10.03
N ASN A 172 -1.71 2.84 -10.57
CA ASN A 172 -1.98 4.06 -9.81
C ASN A 172 -3.48 4.40 -9.85
N GLU A 173 -4.04 4.81 -8.72
CA GLU A 173 -5.36 5.45 -8.62
C GLU A 173 -5.23 6.84 -8.00
N GLY A 174 -5.44 7.88 -8.80
CA GLY A 174 -5.35 9.28 -8.40
C GLY A 174 -6.69 10.00 -8.34
N SER A 175 -6.87 10.88 -7.37
CA SER A 175 -8.01 11.80 -7.29
C SER A 175 -7.54 13.24 -7.08
N GLY A 176 -7.73 14.08 -8.10
CA GLY A 176 -7.65 15.54 -8.01
C GLY A 176 -8.88 16.15 -7.33
N GLY A 177 -9.99 15.40 -7.25
CA GLY A 177 -11.23 15.77 -6.55
C GLY A 177 -12.35 16.10 -7.52
N ALA A 178 -13.57 16.27 -7.00
CA ALA A 178 -14.77 16.46 -7.82
C ALA A 178 -14.78 15.49 -9.04
N ILE A 179 -14.55 16.02 -10.23
CA ILE A 179 -14.60 15.30 -11.50
C ILE A 179 -13.23 14.92 -12.05
N ASN A 180 -12.13 15.28 -11.38
CA ASN A 180 -10.76 15.03 -11.84
C ASN A 180 -10.23 13.81 -11.09
N ASN A 181 -10.34 12.64 -11.72
CA ASN A 181 -9.78 11.39 -11.23
C ASN A 181 -8.94 10.78 -12.34
N MET A 182 -7.99 9.93 -11.96
CA MET A 182 -7.20 9.14 -12.90
C MET A 182 -6.94 7.76 -12.35
N PHE A 183 -6.69 6.83 -13.25
CA PHE A 183 -5.97 5.61 -12.92
C PHE A 183 -5.12 5.20 -14.11
N GLY A 184 -4.10 4.40 -13.89
CA GLY A 184 -3.27 3.94 -15.01
C GLY A 184 -2.18 2.99 -14.59
N THR A 185 -1.56 2.37 -15.58
CA THR A 185 -0.44 1.47 -15.39
C THR A 185 0.88 2.11 -15.83
N TYR A 186 1.92 1.73 -15.13
CA TYR A 186 3.26 2.28 -15.26
C TYR A 186 4.30 1.18 -15.18
N ARG A 187 5.46 1.39 -15.81
CA ARG A 187 6.59 0.46 -15.77
C ARG A 187 7.86 1.16 -15.33
N LEU A 188 8.59 0.54 -14.41
CA LEU A 188 9.98 0.88 -14.20
C LEU A 188 10.82 0.14 -15.24
N ASN A 189 11.58 0.88 -16.04
CA ASN A 189 12.52 0.29 -16.99
C ASN A 189 13.90 0.11 -16.34
N SER A 190 14.65 -0.91 -16.76
CA SER A 190 16.01 -1.16 -16.28
C SER A 190 16.88 0.10 -16.32
N GLY A 191 17.50 0.42 -15.18
CA GLY A 191 18.34 1.61 -15.01
C GLY A 191 17.61 2.97 -15.02
N ALA A 192 16.29 2.99 -15.14
CA ALA A 192 15.48 4.19 -14.98
C ALA A 192 15.29 4.53 -13.49
N THR A 193 14.98 5.80 -13.21
CA THR A 193 14.60 6.26 -11.87
C THR A 193 13.20 6.85 -11.83
N GLU A 194 12.48 6.73 -12.94
CA GLU A 194 11.15 7.28 -13.14
C GLU A 194 10.31 6.23 -13.86
N LEU A 195 9.01 6.24 -13.58
CA LEU A 195 8.06 5.34 -14.20
C LEU A 195 7.70 5.80 -15.62
N GLU A 196 7.70 4.86 -16.57
CA GLU A 196 7.12 5.06 -17.90
C GLU A 196 5.60 4.83 -17.83
N PRO A 197 4.76 5.81 -18.23
CA PRO A 197 3.31 5.60 -18.34
C PRO A 197 3.00 4.62 -19.48
N LEU A 198 2.09 3.69 -19.26
CA LEU A 198 1.65 2.70 -20.26
C LEU A 198 0.24 2.99 -20.75
N ASP A 199 -0.75 2.84 -19.88
CA ASP A 199 -2.16 3.03 -20.16
C ASP A 199 -2.77 3.93 -19.08
N ILE A 200 -3.12 5.16 -19.45
CA ILE A 200 -3.59 6.20 -18.53
C ILE A 200 -5.04 6.55 -18.83
N TYR A 201 -5.85 6.58 -17.79
CA TYR A 201 -7.27 6.90 -17.84
C TYR A 201 -7.56 8.08 -16.92
N TYR A 202 -8.31 9.06 -17.39
CA TYR A 202 -8.67 10.21 -16.57
C TYR A 202 -10.07 10.71 -16.86
N SER A 203 -10.74 11.26 -15.86
CA SER A 203 -12.05 11.85 -16.00
C SER A 203 -11.97 13.36 -16.24
N ASP A 204 -12.76 13.85 -17.20
CA ASP A 204 -12.95 15.28 -17.47
C ASP A 204 -14.35 15.55 -18.04
N PHE A 205 -14.75 16.81 -18.17
CA PHE A 205 -15.96 17.18 -18.86
C PHE A 205 -15.88 16.86 -20.35
N ILE A 206 -16.95 16.28 -20.88
CA ILE A 206 -17.05 15.90 -22.31
C ILE A 206 -17.19 17.15 -23.19
N ASP A 207 -17.74 18.23 -22.65
CA ASP A 207 -17.99 19.47 -23.36
C ASP A 207 -17.89 20.69 -22.42
N GLU A 208 -17.92 21.88 -23.03
CA GLU A 208 -17.87 23.16 -22.32
C GLU A 208 -19.10 23.44 -21.44
N SER A 209 -20.15 22.61 -21.51
CA SER A 209 -21.32 22.78 -20.63
C SER A 209 -21.00 22.42 -19.19
N ASN A 210 -19.93 21.66 -18.95
CA ASN A 210 -19.51 21.16 -17.65
C ASN A 210 -20.61 20.39 -16.89
N GLN A 211 -21.52 19.73 -17.63
CA GLN A 211 -22.63 18.96 -17.04
C GLN A 211 -22.40 17.45 -17.08
N THR A 212 -21.56 16.99 -18.02
CA THR A 212 -21.34 15.55 -18.24
C THR A 212 -19.86 15.24 -18.15
N VAL A 213 -19.51 14.30 -17.28
CA VAL A 213 -18.14 13.79 -17.12
C VAL A 213 -18.00 12.54 -17.96
N GLY A 214 -16.91 12.47 -18.72
CA GLY A 214 -16.47 11.28 -19.43
C GLY A 214 -15.10 10.86 -18.94
N TRP A 215 -14.72 9.65 -19.30
CA TRP A 215 -13.38 9.12 -19.04
C TRP A 215 -12.63 9.01 -20.36
N PHE A 216 -11.36 9.41 -20.36
CA PHE A 216 -10.53 9.49 -21.54
C PHE A 216 -9.30 8.62 -21.35
N TYR A 217 -8.83 8.02 -22.45
CA TYR A 217 -7.68 7.13 -22.46
C TYR A 217 -6.52 7.74 -23.23
N SER A 218 -5.34 7.77 -22.61
CA SER A 218 -4.06 8.13 -23.19
C SER A 218 -3.09 6.95 -23.12
N LYS A 219 -2.44 6.64 -24.25
CA LYS A 219 -1.44 5.57 -24.33
C LYS A 219 -0.03 6.16 -24.28
N GLY A 220 0.78 5.70 -23.34
CA GLY A 220 2.21 6.04 -23.26
C GLY A 220 2.49 7.46 -22.80
N SER A 221 1.51 8.16 -22.22
CA SER A 221 1.67 9.55 -21.80
C SER A 221 0.68 9.90 -20.68
N ASP A 222 1.21 10.53 -19.64
CA ASP A 222 0.48 11.18 -18.55
C ASP A 222 0.05 12.62 -18.89
N GLU A 223 0.51 13.15 -20.02
CA GLU A 223 0.06 14.44 -20.52
C GLU A 223 -1.40 14.36 -20.96
N TYR A 224 -2.19 15.33 -20.52
CA TYR A 224 -3.52 15.59 -21.05
C TYR A 224 -3.39 15.94 -22.53
N ASN A 225 -3.66 14.99 -23.43
CA ASN A 225 -3.34 15.13 -24.86
C ASN A 225 -4.60 15.16 -25.74
N ASP A 226 -4.64 16.08 -26.71
CA ASP A 226 -5.86 16.52 -27.40
C ASP A 226 -6.27 15.72 -28.66
N GLY A 227 -5.59 14.61 -28.95
CA GLY A 227 -5.66 13.99 -30.29
C GLY A 227 -5.86 12.47 -30.38
N SER A 228 -5.66 11.71 -29.31
CA SER A 228 -5.73 10.24 -29.31
C SER A 228 -6.80 9.66 -28.38
N LEU A 229 -7.53 10.51 -27.66
CA LEU A 229 -8.44 10.09 -26.60
C LEU A 229 -9.71 9.44 -27.16
N THR A 230 -9.98 8.22 -26.71
CA THR A 230 -11.30 7.62 -26.84
C THR A 230 -12.06 7.79 -25.53
N GLY A 231 -13.27 8.32 -25.61
CA GLY A 231 -14.16 8.45 -24.45
C GLY A 231 -14.79 7.12 -24.04
N MET A 232 -14.88 6.88 -22.74
CA MET A 232 -15.63 5.77 -22.13
C MET A 232 -16.63 6.29 -21.09
N THR A 233 -17.62 5.47 -20.75
CA THR A 233 -18.59 5.81 -19.70
C THR A 233 -17.98 5.64 -18.31
N LEU A 234 -18.64 6.18 -17.28
CA LEU A 234 -18.25 5.92 -15.89
C LEU A 234 -18.28 4.42 -15.56
N ASP A 235 -19.31 3.71 -16.01
CA ASP A 235 -19.46 2.28 -15.76
C ASP A 235 -18.33 1.47 -16.40
N ASP A 236 -17.91 1.83 -17.61
CA ASP A 236 -16.77 1.20 -18.29
C ASP A 236 -15.46 1.45 -17.52
N ALA A 237 -15.23 2.70 -17.09
CA ALA A 237 -14.02 3.07 -16.35
C ALA A 237 -13.95 2.40 -14.98
N THR A 238 -15.06 2.36 -14.24
CA THR A 238 -15.15 1.65 -12.95
C THR A 238 -14.86 0.16 -13.12
N LYS A 239 -15.50 -0.48 -14.12
CA LYS A 239 -15.25 -1.90 -14.40
C LYS A 239 -13.79 -2.17 -14.75
N LEU A 240 -13.16 -1.31 -15.54
CA LEU A 240 -11.75 -1.46 -15.91
C LEU A 240 -10.81 -1.25 -14.71
N CYS A 241 -11.10 -0.29 -13.84
CA CYS A 241 -10.36 -0.12 -12.59
C CYS A 241 -10.46 -1.37 -11.70
N ASP A 242 -11.66 -1.92 -11.54
CA ASP A 242 -11.88 -3.16 -10.78
C ASP A 242 -11.10 -4.36 -11.39
N GLU A 243 -10.99 -4.42 -12.72
CA GLU A 243 -10.18 -5.44 -13.42
C GLU A 243 -8.68 -5.31 -13.08
N TYR A 244 -8.12 -4.10 -13.03
CA TYR A 244 -6.73 -3.90 -12.59
C TYR A 244 -6.52 -4.24 -11.11
N LEU A 245 -7.45 -3.82 -10.24
CA LEU A 245 -7.37 -4.12 -8.80
C LEU A 245 -7.47 -5.61 -8.50
N ALA A 246 -8.17 -6.39 -9.35
CA ALA A 246 -8.21 -7.84 -9.23
C ALA A 246 -6.87 -8.53 -9.54
N GLU A 247 -5.97 -7.85 -10.27
CA GLU A 247 -4.64 -8.33 -10.64
C GLU A 247 -3.53 -7.84 -9.69
N LYS A 248 -3.92 -7.24 -8.55
CA LYS A 248 -2.98 -6.81 -7.52
C LYS A 248 -2.16 -8.00 -7.02
N ALA A 249 -0.85 -7.85 -7.06
CA ALA A 249 0.09 -8.78 -6.45
C ALA A 249 0.14 -8.55 -4.93
N ASP A 250 0.29 -9.64 -4.19
CA ASP A 250 0.57 -9.57 -2.76
C ASP A 250 2.03 -9.17 -2.52
N LEU A 251 2.24 -8.25 -1.57
CA LEU A 251 3.55 -7.90 -1.06
C LEU A 251 3.84 -8.71 0.21
N ASN A 252 5.03 -9.28 0.30
CA ASN A 252 5.52 -10.04 1.45
C ASN A 252 6.24 -9.11 2.44
N LEU A 253 5.47 -8.21 3.05
CA LEU A 253 6.04 -7.14 3.87
C LEU A 253 6.73 -7.66 5.13
N ILE A 254 7.97 -7.20 5.34
CA ILE A 254 8.62 -7.19 6.64
C ILE A 254 8.15 -5.93 7.36
N TYR A 255 7.27 -6.08 8.34
CA TYR A 255 6.74 -4.95 9.10
C TYR A 255 7.83 -4.19 9.87
N LEU A 256 7.72 -2.86 9.91
CA LEU A 256 8.71 -1.98 10.52
C LEU A 256 8.86 -2.19 12.03
N ILE A 257 7.87 -2.77 12.70
CA ILE A 257 8.00 -3.17 14.12
C ILE A 257 9.10 -4.21 14.34
N ASN A 258 9.45 -4.98 13.30
CA ASN A 258 10.53 -5.97 13.32
C ASN A 258 11.85 -5.42 12.76
N TYR A 259 11.86 -4.17 12.26
CA TYR A 259 13.07 -3.53 11.76
C TYR A 259 13.94 -3.03 12.92
N ILE A 260 15.25 -3.23 12.81
CA ILE A 260 16.23 -2.76 13.78
C ILE A 260 16.99 -1.61 13.12
N PRO A 261 16.72 -0.34 13.49
CA PRO A 261 17.37 0.80 12.87
C PRO A 261 18.87 0.85 13.19
N SER A 262 19.64 1.49 12.30
CA SER A 262 21.05 1.77 12.56
C SER A 262 21.19 2.77 13.72
N ASN A 263 22.26 2.62 14.52
CA ASN A 263 22.59 3.56 15.60
C ASN A 263 23.21 4.87 15.09
#